data_AF-A0A0B7HNV0-F1
#
_entry.id   AF-A0A0B7HNV0-F1
#
_cell.length_a   1.000
_cell.length_b   1.000
_cell.length_c   1.000
_cell.angle_alpha   90.00
_cell.angle_beta   90.00
_cell.angle_gamma   90.00
#
_symmetry.space_group_name_H-M   'P 1'
#
loop_
_entity.id
_entity.type
_entity.pdbx_description
1 polymer ?
#
loop_
_entity_poly.entity_id
_entity_poly.type
_entity_poly.pdbx_seq_one_letter_code
_entity_poly.pdbx_strand_id
1 'polypeptide(L)'
;MFSVKEDIEIAAFLSAAIAWGQRKTIISNGLKIMQLMDNSPYEFVLQHTSSDLKHFEGFVHRTFNATDLEQFIISLKNIYLHHGGLENAFAQSIENDDLQLGISNFKSLFFTDVKYPRSLKHLSDPRKGSSAKRINMFLRWMVRNDKAGVDFGIWKKIRPAQLSCPLDVHTGNVGRALGLITRKQNDAKALTELDSYLRQFDPEDPAKYDFALFGLGIFEGFGR
;
A
#
# COMPACT_ATOMS: atom_id res chain seq x y z
N MET A 1 -17.34 -4.60 -6.89
CA MET A 1 -17.50 -3.40 -7.73
C MET A 1 -16.78 -3.58 -9.06
N PHE A 2 -15.58 -4.17 -9.07
CA PHE A 2 -14.82 -4.40 -10.30
C PHE A 2 -14.53 -5.89 -10.51
N SER A 3 -14.46 -6.31 -11.78
CA SER A 3 -14.07 -7.65 -12.22
C SER A 3 -12.76 -7.66 -13.00
N VAL A 4 -12.34 -6.50 -13.53
CA VAL A 4 -11.07 -6.31 -14.23
C VAL A 4 -9.94 -6.19 -13.22
N LYS A 5 -8.82 -6.89 -13.46
CA LYS A 5 -7.67 -6.94 -12.55
C LYS A 5 -7.12 -5.54 -12.29
N GLU A 6 -6.90 -4.78 -13.35
CA GLU A 6 -6.28 -3.46 -13.34
C GLU A 6 -7.14 -2.43 -12.58
N ASP A 7 -8.47 -2.54 -12.66
CA ASP A 7 -9.37 -1.70 -11.87
C ASP A 7 -9.22 -1.99 -10.37
N ILE A 8 -9.12 -3.26 -9.99
CA ILE A 8 -8.91 -3.67 -8.60
C ILE A 8 -7.56 -3.15 -8.10
N GLU A 9 -6.50 -3.30 -8.91
CA GLU A 9 -5.15 -2.83 -8.58
C GLU A 9 -5.12 -1.32 -8.33
N ILE A 10 -5.66 -0.51 -9.26
CA ILE A 10 -5.67 0.96 -9.15
C ILE A 10 -6.54 1.40 -7.98
N ALA A 11 -7.74 0.84 -7.84
CA ALA A 11 -8.65 1.18 -6.75
C ALA A 11 -8.02 0.87 -5.38
N ALA A 12 -7.42 -0.30 -5.22
CA ALA A 12 -6.77 -0.71 -3.98
C ALA A 12 -5.53 0.13 -3.69
N PHE A 13 -4.71 0.44 -4.69
CA PHE A 13 -3.52 1.26 -4.53
C PHE A 13 -3.85 2.69 -4.09
N LEU A 14 -4.81 3.34 -4.77
CA LEU A 14 -5.26 4.69 -4.41
C LEU A 14 -5.94 4.71 -3.04
N SER A 15 -6.71 3.68 -2.70
CA SER A 15 -7.32 3.53 -1.37
C SER A 15 -6.27 3.38 -0.27
N ALA A 16 -5.23 2.57 -0.50
CA ALA A 16 -4.10 2.44 0.42
C ALA A 16 -3.32 3.76 0.56
N ALA A 17 -3.18 4.51 -0.55
CA ALA A 17 -2.53 5.82 -0.58
C ALA A 17 -3.31 6.91 0.17
N ILE A 18 -4.53 6.66 0.65
CA ILE A 18 -5.31 7.54 1.54
C ILE A 18 -5.73 6.87 2.87
N ALA A 19 -5.18 5.71 3.22
CA ALA A 19 -5.61 4.92 4.39
C ALA A 19 -5.09 5.45 5.74
N TRP A 20 -5.37 6.72 6.09
CA TRP A 20 -5.13 7.29 7.43
C TRP A 20 -6.25 8.21 7.88
N GLY A 21 -6.65 8.06 9.14
CA GLY A 21 -7.72 8.84 9.73
C GLY A 21 -8.96 8.03 10.00
N GLN A 22 -10.10 8.71 10.07
CA GLN A 22 -11.35 8.05 10.41
C GLN A 22 -11.79 7.11 9.28
N ARG A 23 -12.13 5.87 9.63
CA ARG A 23 -12.58 4.82 8.70
C ARG A 23 -13.66 5.33 7.75
N LYS A 24 -14.67 6.06 8.26
CA LYS A 24 -15.76 6.63 7.46
C LYS A 24 -15.25 7.56 6.35
N THR A 25 -14.29 8.45 6.67
CA THR A 25 -13.70 9.38 5.70
C THR A 25 -12.81 8.67 4.68
N ILE A 26 -12.07 7.64 5.10
CA ILE A 26 -11.25 6.83 4.18
C ILE A 26 -12.16 6.15 3.14
N ILE A 27 -13.22 5.49 3.59
CA ILE A 27 -14.18 4.80 2.71
C ILE A 27 -14.85 5.80 1.76
N SER A 28 -15.39 6.90 2.32
CA SER A 28 -16.10 7.92 1.51
C SER A 28 -15.19 8.56 0.47
N ASN A 29 -13.93 8.88 0.80
CA ASN A 29 -13.01 9.48 -0.16
C ASN A 29 -12.46 8.46 -1.16
N GLY A 30 -12.28 7.20 -0.78
CA GLY A 30 -11.91 6.14 -1.73
C GLY A 30 -12.99 5.95 -2.79
N LEU A 31 -14.26 5.88 -2.39
CA LEU A 31 -15.41 5.84 -3.31
C LEU A 31 -15.49 7.10 -4.16
N LYS A 32 -15.25 8.29 -3.58
CA LYS A 32 -15.20 9.54 -4.34
C LYS A 32 -14.11 9.52 -5.41
N ILE A 33 -12.91 9.00 -5.12
CA ILE A 33 -11.85 8.87 -6.12
C ILE A 33 -12.31 7.99 -7.29
N MET A 34 -13.00 6.87 -7.01
CA MET A 34 -13.55 6.01 -8.07
C MET A 34 -14.60 6.74 -8.91
N GLN A 35 -15.50 7.50 -8.28
CA GLN A 35 -16.52 8.29 -8.98
C GLN A 35 -15.90 9.38 -9.86
N LEU A 36 -14.82 10.03 -9.42
CA LEU A 36 -14.09 11.02 -10.22
C LEU A 36 -13.40 10.43 -11.45
N MET A 37 -13.28 9.10 -11.51
CA MET A 37 -12.78 8.33 -12.66
C MET A 37 -13.90 7.50 -13.31
N ASP A 38 -15.14 7.95 -13.20
CA ASP A 38 -16.33 7.33 -13.81
C ASP A 38 -16.56 5.85 -13.42
N ASN A 39 -15.98 5.42 -12.29
CA ASN A 39 -15.91 4.02 -11.88
C ASN A 39 -15.28 3.10 -12.94
N SER A 40 -14.39 3.62 -13.79
CA SER A 40 -13.54 2.87 -14.73
C SER A 40 -12.07 3.31 -14.54
N PRO A 41 -11.47 3.08 -13.35
CA PRO A 41 -10.16 3.62 -13.00
C PRO A 41 -9.05 3.25 -13.98
N TYR A 42 -9.06 2.02 -14.53
CA TYR A 42 -8.06 1.60 -15.51
C TYR A 42 -8.17 2.36 -16.82
N GLU A 43 -9.37 2.47 -17.37
CA GLU A 43 -9.62 3.22 -18.59
C GLU A 43 -9.27 4.70 -18.41
N PHE A 44 -9.71 5.31 -17.31
CA PHE A 44 -9.37 6.69 -16.98
C PHE A 44 -7.85 6.90 -16.92
N VAL A 45 -7.12 6.03 -16.21
CA VAL A 45 -5.66 6.11 -16.11
C VAL A 45 -5.01 6.08 -17.50
N LEU A 46 -5.45 5.20 -18.40
CA LEU A 46 -4.86 5.11 -19.74
C LEU A 46 -5.26 6.28 -20.66
N GLN A 47 -6.53 6.65 -20.65
CA GLN A 47 -7.12 7.52 -21.67
C GLN A 47 -7.21 8.99 -21.26
N HIS A 48 -6.98 9.34 -19.99
CA HIS A 48 -7.09 10.73 -19.55
C HIS A 48 -6.24 11.69 -20.39
N THR A 49 -6.83 12.84 -20.64
CA THR A 49 -6.22 14.05 -21.18
C THR A 49 -5.93 15.04 -20.06
N SER A 50 -5.23 16.13 -20.37
CA SER A 50 -4.98 17.18 -19.37
C SER A 50 -6.26 17.88 -18.88
N SER A 51 -7.35 17.87 -19.66
CA SER A 51 -8.64 18.41 -19.22
C SER A 51 -9.34 17.52 -18.20
N ASP A 52 -9.24 16.20 -18.34
CA ASP A 52 -9.92 15.24 -17.46
C ASP A 52 -9.35 15.30 -16.03
N LEU A 53 -8.06 15.63 -15.89
CA LEU A 53 -7.42 15.82 -14.60
C LEU A 53 -8.04 16.96 -13.78
N LYS A 54 -8.71 17.92 -14.41
CA LYS A 54 -9.44 19.00 -13.72
C LYS A 54 -10.62 18.48 -12.90
N HIS A 55 -11.13 17.27 -13.18
CA HIS A 55 -12.18 16.65 -12.36
C HIS A 55 -11.75 16.46 -10.91
N PHE A 56 -10.44 16.40 -10.63
CA PHE A 56 -9.93 16.28 -9.26
C PHE A 56 -9.95 17.60 -8.48
N GLU A 57 -10.28 18.74 -9.10
CA GLU A 57 -10.34 20.03 -8.44
C GLU A 57 -11.25 19.99 -7.20
N GLY A 58 -10.75 20.54 -6.09
CA GLY A 58 -11.44 20.49 -4.80
C GLY A 58 -11.38 19.14 -4.07
N PHE A 59 -10.76 18.09 -4.62
CA PHE A 59 -10.53 16.85 -3.89
C PHE A 59 -9.51 17.06 -2.75
N VAL A 60 -9.89 16.69 -1.53
CA VAL A 60 -9.02 16.71 -0.35
C VAL A 60 -9.33 15.52 0.55
N HIS A 61 -8.28 14.77 0.90
CA HIS A 61 -8.24 13.82 2.00
C HIS A 61 -7.09 14.18 2.95
N ARG A 62 -7.41 14.95 4.01
CA ARG A 62 -6.42 15.44 4.97
C ARG A 62 -5.29 16.20 4.28
N THR A 63 -4.09 15.63 4.23
CA THR A 63 -2.92 16.23 3.58
C THR A 63 -2.74 15.82 2.13
N PHE A 64 -3.50 14.84 1.64
CA PHE A 64 -3.52 14.40 0.24
C PHE A 64 -4.60 15.19 -0.50
N ASN A 65 -4.28 15.87 -1.60
CA ASN A 65 -5.24 16.72 -2.31
C ASN A 65 -5.23 16.48 -3.83
N ALA A 66 -5.97 17.32 -4.56
CA ALA A 66 -6.13 17.25 -6.01
C ALA A 66 -4.80 17.07 -6.76
N THR A 67 -3.77 17.87 -6.45
CA THR A 67 -2.48 17.77 -7.16
C THR A 67 -1.72 16.48 -6.82
N ASP A 68 -1.91 15.93 -5.62
CA ASP A 68 -1.37 14.61 -5.29
C ASP A 68 -2.10 13.50 -6.05
N LEU A 69 -3.43 13.60 -6.20
CA LEU A 69 -4.20 12.66 -7.01
C LEU A 69 -3.79 12.72 -8.48
N GLU A 70 -3.67 13.93 -9.05
CA GLU A 70 -3.17 14.14 -10.41
C GLU A 70 -1.80 13.50 -10.62
N GLN A 71 -0.85 13.73 -9.70
CA GLN A 71 0.48 13.12 -9.79
C GLN A 71 0.38 11.59 -9.80
N PHE A 72 -0.45 11.01 -8.93
CA PHE A 72 -0.63 9.56 -8.86
C PHE A 72 -1.23 9.00 -10.16
N ILE A 73 -2.18 9.70 -10.80
CA ILE A 73 -2.76 9.26 -12.09
C ILE A 73 -1.71 9.32 -13.21
N ILE A 74 -0.93 10.40 -13.27
CA ILE A 74 0.18 10.52 -14.24
C ILE A 74 1.18 9.37 -14.06
N SER A 75 1.60 9.13 -12.82
CA SER A 75 2.50 8.06 -12.45
C SER A 75 1.93 6.67 -12.78
N LEU A 76 0.65 6.42 -12.48
CA LEU A 76 -0.02 5.17 -12.84
C LEU A 76 -0.06 4.96 -14.36
N LYS A 77 -0.34 6.01 -15.15
CA LYS A 77 -0.32 5.91 -16.61
C LYS A 77 1.05 5.46 -17.11
N ASN A 78 2.14 6.04 -16.59
CA ASN A 78 3.50 5.59 -16.90
C ASN A 78 3.71 4.11 -16.53
N ILE A 79 3.30 3.70 -15.32
CA ILE A 79 3.40 2.30 -14.87
C ILE A 79 2.65 1.33 -15.81
N TYR A 80 1.42 1.65 -16.19
CA TYR A 80 0.63 0.75 -17.03
C TYR A 80 1.07 0.73 -18.49
N LEU A 81 1.55 1.85 -19.04
CA LEU A 81 2.02 1.91 -20.43
C LEU A 81 3.42 1.31 -20.62
N HIS A 82 4.33 1.50 -19.66
CA HIS A 82 5.75 1.23 -19.86
C HIS A 82 6.32 0.13 -18.97
N HIS A 83 5.61 -0.24 -17.90
CA HIS A 83 6.08 -1.24 -16.92
C HIS A 83 5.12 -2.42 -16.74
N GLY A 84 4.08 -2.53 -17.58
CA GLY A 84 3.16 -3.66 -17.58
C GLY A 84 2.25 -3.72 -16.36
N GLY A 85 1.93 -2.59 -15.74
CA GLY A 85 1.02 -2.50 -14.59
C GLY A 85 1.71 -2.64 -13.23
N LEU A 86 0.92 -2.54 -12.17
CA LEU A 86 1.45 -2.41 -10.81
C LEU A 86 2.19 -3.67 -10.36
N GLU A 87 1.65 -4.87 -10.64
CA GLU A 87 2.31 -6.13 -10.27
C GLU A 87 3.72 -6.23 -10.86
N ASN A 88 3.85 -5.96 -12.17
CA ASN A 88 5.13 -6.02 -12.87
C ASN A 88 6.10 -4.96 -12.36
N ALA A 89 5.60 -3.74 -12.14
CA ALA A 89 6.41 -2.64 -11.62
C ALA A 89 6.97 -2.92 -10.22
N PHE A 90 6.19 -3.54 -9.32
CA PHE A 90 6.72 -3.99 -8.03
C PHE A 90 7.67 -5.17 -8.20
N ALA A 91 7.30 -6.19 -8.98
CA ALA A 91 8.11 -7.41 -9.15
C ALA A 91 9.52 -7.09 -9.71
N GLN A 92 9.64 -6.20 -10.70
CA GLN A 92 10.93 -5.79 -11.26
C GLN A 92 11.73 -4.87 -10.32
N SER A 93 11.07 -4.26 -9.33
CA SER A 93 11.72 -3.39 -8.36
C SER A 93 12.35 -4.17 -7.20
N ILE A 94 11.94 -5.43 -6.99
CA ILE A 94 12.49 -6.31 -5.95
C ILE A 94 13.95 -6.59 -6.25
N GLU A 95 14.79 -6.43 -5.23
CA GLU A 95 16.24 -6.62 -5.32
C GLU A 95 16.66 -7.54 -4.18
N ASN A 96 17.46 -8.57 -4.46
CA ASN A 96 17.93 -9.55 -3.47
C ASN A 96 16.81 -10.24 -2.66
N ASP A 97 15.66 -10.47 -3.30
CA ASP A 97 14.45 -11.03 -2.66
C ASP A 97 13.88 -10.15 -1.51
N ASP A 98 14.33 -8.89 -1.41
CA ASP A 98 13.89 -7.92 -0.41
C ASP A 98 12.81 -7.00 -0.99
N LEU A 99 11.56 -7.25 -0.58
CA LEU A 99 10.42 -6.45 -1.00
C LEU A 99 10.39 -5.06 -0.33
N GLN A 100 10.98 -4.86 0.86
CA GLN A 100 11.09 -3.53 1.46
C GLN A 100 12.01 -2.64 0.63
N LEU A 101 13.15 -3.18 0.18
CA LEU A 101 14.00 -2.50 -0.79
C LEU A 101 13.26 -2.27 -2.11
N GLY A 102 12.46 -3.26 -2.53
CA GLY A 102 11.56 -3.17 -3.67
C GLY A 102 10.56 -2.02 -3.60
N ILE A 103 10.02 -1.69 -2.43
CA ILE A 103 9.12 -0.53 -2.25
C ILE A 103 9.85 0.78 -2.50
N SER A 104 11.10 0.92 -2.03
CA SER A 104 11.92 2.11 -2.32
C SER A 104 12.25 2.23 -3.80
N ASN A 105 12.59 1.12 -4.45
CA ASN A 105 12.86 1.08 -5.90
C ASN A 105 11.59 1.41 -6.72
N PHE A 106 10.46 0.81 -6.35
CA PHE A 106 9.16 1.09 -6.97
C PHE A 106 8.78 2.56 -6.81
N LYS A 107 9.05 3.18 -5.66
CA LYS A 107 8.80 4.61 -5.48
C LYS A 107 9.57 5.47 -6.48
N SER A 108 10.85 5.16 -6.71
CA SER A 108 11.66 5.86 -7.71
C SER A 108 11.09 5.68 -9.12
N LEU A 109 10.65 4.47 -9.44
CA LEU A 109 10.00 4.13 -10.71
C LEU A 109 8.64 4.83 -10.89
N PHE A 110 7.85 4.90 -9.82
CA PHE A 110 6.52 5.51 -9.84
C PHE A 110 6.61 7.03 -10.05
N PHE A 111 7.64 7.67 -9.51
CA PHE A 111 7.87 9.11 -9.61
C PHE A 111 9.02 9.46 -10.57
N THR A 112 9.02 8.89 -11.78
CA THR A 112 9.93 9.30 -12.86
C THR A 112 9.57 10.68 -13.40
N ASP A 113 8.29 10.92 -13.68
CA ASP A 113 7.77 12.17 -14.24
C ASP A 113 7.06 13.02 -13.18
N VAL A 114 7.85 13.69 -12.34
CA VAL A 114 7.33 14.49 -11.23
C VAL A 114 6.93 15.89 -11.69
N LYS A 115 5.63 16.13 -11.76
CA LYS A 115 5.04 17.46 -11.92
C LYS A 115 4.82 18.17 -10.57
N TYR A 116 4.47 17.41 -9.53
CA TYR A 116 4.15 17.95 -8.21
C TYR A 116 5.06 17.32 -7.12
N PRO A 117 6.21 17.93 -6.79
CA PRO A 117 7.18 17.37 -5.84
C PRO A 117 6.64 17.06 -4.44
N ARG A 118 5.62 17.79 -3.99
CA ARG A 118 4.95 17.53 -2.70
C ARG A 118 4.36 16.12 -2.60
N SER A 119 4.02 15.50 -3.73
CA SER A 119 3.28 14.25 -3.78
C SER A 119 4.14 13.04 -3.41
N LEU A 120 5.46 13.19 -3.51
CA LEU A 120 6.45 12.17 -3.16
C LEU A 120 6.36 11.71 -1.70
N LYS A 121 5.80 12.52 -0.80
CA LYS A 121 5.62 12.17 0.62
C LYS A 121 4.48 11.16 0.84
N HIS A 122 3.61 10.95 -0.14
CA HIS A 122 2.44 10.08 0.00
C HIS A 122 2.74 8.60 -0.29
N LEU A 123 3.89 8.31 -0.90
CA LEU A 123 4.43 6.95 -1.01
C LEU A 123 5.61 6.80 -0.03
N SER A 124 5.57 5.78 0.83
CA SER A 124 6.62 5.52 1.81
C SER A 124 7.93 5.09 1.15
N ASP A 125 9.04 5.29 1.87
CA ASP A 125 10.38 4.92 1.42
C ASP A 125 11.13 4.19 2.55
N PRO A 126 11.20 2.85 2.52
CA PRO A 126 11.93 2.07 3.52
C PRO A 126 13.40 2.46 3.69
N ARG A 127 14.11 2.83 2.61
CA ARG A 127 15.49 3.36 2.70
C ARG A 127 15.61 4.62 3.55
N LYS A 128 14.53 5.40 3.69
CA LYS A 128 14.45 6.57 4.59
C LYS A 128 13.92 6.23 5.98
N GLY A 129 13.87 4.94 6.33
CA GLY A 129 13.46 4.44 7.64
C GLY A 129 11.95 4.25 7.82
N SER A 130 11.13 4.41 6.78
CA SER A 130 9.69 4.16 6.91
C SER A 130 9.40 2.65 7.05
N SER A 131 8.48 2.26 7.93
CA SER A 131 7.95 0.88 7.94
C SER A 131 7.03 0.56 6.75
N ALA A 132 6.78 1.53 5.87
CA ALA A 132 5.94 1.40 4.68
C ALA A 132 4.56 0.76 4.91
N LYS A 133 4.00 0.90 6.12
CA LYS A 133 2.76 0.23 6.56
C LYS A 133 1.63 0.18 5.53
N ARG A 134 1.32 1.31 4.88
CA ARG A 134 0.23 1.39 3.89
C ARG A 134 0.51 0.58 2.63
N ILE A 135 1.76 0.56 2.17
CA ILE A 135 2.16 -0.25 1.02
C ILE A 135 2.28 -1.71 1.37
N ASN A 136 2.78 -2.06 2.57
CA ASN A 136 2.72 -3.45 3.05
C ASN A 136 1.28 -3.97 3.11
N MET A 137 0.33 -3.14 3.56
CA MET A 137 -1.09 -3.49 3.57
C MET A 137 -1.64 -3.70 2.15
N PHE A 138 -1.31 -2.82 1.21
CA PHE A 138 -1.69 -2.98 -0.21
C PHE A 138 -1.10 -4.25 -0.83
N LEU A 139 0.20 -4.47 -0.66
CA LEU A 139 0.91 -5.65 -1.18
C LEU A 139 0.31 -6.92 -0.61
N ARG A 140 -0.01 -6.91 0.69
CA ARG A 140 -0.71 -8.02 1.33
C ARG A 140 -2.02 -8.35 0.62
N TRP A 141 -2.87 -7.35 0.38
CA TRP A 141 -4.14 -7.54 -0.31
C TRP A 141 -3.97 -8.10 -1.72
N MET A 142 -2.95 -7.67 -2.46
CA MET A 142 -2.76 -8.11 -3.84
C MET A 142 -2.18 -9.52 -3.94
N VAL A 143 -1.27 -9.88 -3.05
CA VAL A 143 -0.45 -11.09 -3.14
C VAL A 143 -1.06 -12.28 -2.41
N ARG A 144 -1.56 -12.08 -1.18
CA ARG A 144 -2.16 -13.17 -0.41
C ARG A 144 -3.55 -13.47 -0.93
N ASN A 145 -3.97 -14.71 -0.76
CA ASN A 145 -5.33 -15.15 -1.02
C ASN A 145 -5.91 -15.72 0.28
N ASP A 146 -6.90 -15.05 0.86
CA ASP A 146 -7.57 -15.52 2.06
C ASP A 146 -8.99 -16.02 1.76
N LYS A 147 -9.57 -16.78 2.70
CA LYS A 147 -10.95 -17.29 2.58
C LYS A 147 -12.01 -16.28 3.04
N ALA A 148 -11.60 -15.18 3.65
CA ALA A 148 -12.48 -14.16 4.22
C ALA A 148 -12.84 -13.05 3.21
N GLY A 149 -12.16 -13.01 2.06
CA GLY A 149 -12.37 -12.03 0.99
C GLY A 149 -11.72 -10.68 1.24
N VAL A 150 -10.73 -10.58 2.14
CA VAL A 150 -10.00 -9.33 2.38
C VAL A 150 -8.77 -9.21 1.49
N ASP A 151 -7.98 -10.27 1.39
CA ASP A 151 -6.85 -10.37 0.48
C ASP A 151 -7.32 -11.00 -0.85
N PHE A 152 -7.17 -10.25 -1.96
CA PHE A 152 -7.67 -10.60 -3.29
C PHE A 152 -6.86 -11.70 -3.99
N GLY A 153 -5.56 -11.78 -3.75
CA GLY A 153 -4.68 -12.80 -4.30
C GLY A 153 -4.54 -12.78 -5.82
N ILE A 154 -4.71 -11.62 -6.44
CA ILE A 154 -4.67 -11.43 -7.90
C ILE A 154 -3.25 -11.29 -8.47
N TRP A 155 -2.23 -11.11 -7.62
CA TRP A 155 -0.81 -11.10 -8.01
C TRP A 155 -0.17 -12.47 -7.79
N LYS A 156 0.65 -12.90 -8.75
CA LYS A 156 1.35 -14.19 -8.79
C LYS A 156 2.87 -14.07 -8.94
N LYS A 157 3.38 -12.90 -9.33
CA LYS A 157 4.82 -12.65 -9.51
C LYS A 157 5.57 -12.35 -8.20
N ILE A 158 4.84 -11.98 -7.16
CA ILE A 158 5.38 -11.75 -5.81
C ILE A 158 4.85 -12.87 -4.92
N ARG A 159 5.74 -13.46 -4.12
CA ARG A 159 5.43 -14.58 -3.23
C ARG A 159 4.99 -14.06 -1.85
N PRO A 160 4.04 -14.73 -1.16
CA PRO A 160 3.66 -14.35 0.19
C PRO A 160 4.84 -14.31 1.19
N ALA A 161 5.84 -15.18 1.02
CA ALA A 161 7.09 -15.20 1.81
C ALA A 161 7.87 -13.87 1.81
N GLN A 162 7.72 -13.09 0.74
CA GLN A 162 8.39 -11.79 0.57
C GLN A 162 7.64 -10.65 1.29
N LEU A 163 6.40 -10.87 1.73
CA LEU A 163 5.59 -9.84 2.36
C LEU A 163 6.08 -9.52 3.76
N SER A 164 5.86 -8.27 4.16
CA SER A 164 6.08 -7.79 5.52
C SER A 164 4.76 -7.45 6.20
N CYS A 165 4.71 -7.57 7.52
CA CYS A 165 3.52 -7.20 8.26
C CYS A 165 3.26 -5.67 8.19
N PRO A 166 2.01 -5.21 8.00
CA PRO A 166 1.66 -3.80 8.12
C PRO A 166 1.86 -3.26 9.56
N LEU A 167 3.07 -2.79 9.89
CA LEU A 167 3.38 -2.29 11.23
C LEU A 167 2.75 -0.92 11.51
N ASP A 168 1.62 -0.91 12.23
CA ASP A 168 1.03 0.30 12.82
C ASP A 168 1.25 0.39 14.35
N VAL A 169 0.61 1.37 14.99
CA VAL A 169 0.73 1.59 16.44
C VAL A 169 0.20 0.40 17.24
N HIS A 170 -0.91 -0.21 16.82
CA HIS A 170 -1.50 -1.34 17.53
C HIS A 170 -0.64 -2.60 17.34
N THR A 171 -0.28 -2.92 16.09
CA THR A 171 0.61 -4.05 15.79
C THR A 171 1.95 -3.90 16.48
N GLY A 172 2.52 -2.69 16.50
CA GLY A 172 3.79 -2.43 17.19
C GLY A 172 3.70 -2.57 18.70
N ASN A 173 2.59 -2.15 19.32
CA ASN A 173 2.37 -2.29 20.76
C ASN A 173 2.22 -3.76 21.17
N VAL A 174 1.41 -4.52 20.43
CA VAL A 174 1.27 -5.97 20.64
C VAL A 174 2.59 -6.68 20.42
N GLY A 175 3.32 -6.36 19.35
CA GLY A 175 4.65 -6.91 19.07
C GLY A 175 5.64 -6.68 20.22
N ARG A 176 5.61 -5.49 20.85
CA ARG A 176 6.43 -5.19 22.04
C ARG A 176 5.98 -5.97 23.28
N ALA A 177 4.68 -6.04 23.53
CA ALA A 177 4.12 -6.78 24.65
C ALA A 177 4.42 -8.29 24.55
N LEU A 178 4.51 -8.83 23.34
CA LEU A 178 4.90 -10.22 23.07
C LEU A 178 6.43 -10.42 23.01
N GLY A 179 7.24 -9.38 23.16
CA GLY A 179 8.71 -9.47 23.05
C GLY A 179 9.24 -9.68 21.62
N LEU A 180 8.39 -9.55 20.59
CA LEU A 180 8.77 -9.66 19.17
C LEU A 180 9.46 -8.40 18.66
N ILE A 181 9.23 -7.26 19.31
CA ILE A 181 9.83 -5.97 19.00
C ILE A 181 10.41 -5.39 20.28
N THR A 182 11.65 -4.94 20.23
CA THR A 182 12.32 -4.24 21.34
C THR A 182 12.41 -2.74 21.08
N ARG A 183 12.49 -2.35 19.80
CA ARG A 183 12.60 -0.95 19.38
C ARG A 183 11.35 -0.14 19.70
N LYS A 184 11.52 1.05 20.28
CA LYS A 184 10.41 1.95 20.68
C LYS A 184 9.69 2.61 19.50
N GLN A 185 10.41 2.94 18.42
CA GLN A 185 9.84 3.58 17.24
C GLN A 185 9.19 2.54 16.32
N ASN A 186 8.13 2.92 15.60
CA ASN A 186 7.53 2.11 14.54
C ASN A 186 8.15 2.50 13.19
N ASP A 187 9.39 2.06 12.95
CA ASP A 187 10.16 2.34 11.75
C ASP A 187 10.61 1.05 11.04
N ALA A 188 11.37 1.17 9.96
CA ALA A 188 11.84 0.02 9.18
C ALA A 188 12.61 -1.02 10.03
N LYS A 189 13.33 -0.57 11.06
CA LYS A 189 14.09 -1.47 11.95
C LYS A 189 13.16 -2.28 12.85
N ALA A 190 12.14 -1.63 13.42
CA ALA A 190 11.13 -2.34 14.21
C ALA A 190 10.32 -3.33 13.35
N LEU A 191 10.04 -2.97 12.10
CA LEU A 191 9.42 -3.90 11.16
C LEU A 191 10.33 -5.11 10.92
N THR A 192 11.63 -4.89 10.71
CA THR A 192 12.61 -5.98 10.50
C THR A 192 12.68 -6.93 11.70
N GLU A 193 12.65 -6.41 12.94
CA GLU A 193 12.57 -7.23 14.16
C GLU A 193 11.32 -8.12 14.15
N LEU A 194 10.15 -7.52 13.93
CA LEU A 194 8.89 -8.25 13.87
C LEU A 194 8.92 -9.33 12.77
N ASP A 195 9.30 -8.94 11.56
CA ASP A 195 9.36 -9.79 10.38
C ASP A 195 10.30 -10.99 10.56
N SER A 196 11.39 -10.81 11.31
CA SER A 196 12.34 -11.88 11.62
C SER A 196 11.73 -12.95 12.52
N TYR A 197 10.87 -12.57 13.47
CA TYR A 197 10.12 -13.53 14.29
C TYR A 197 8.96 -14.16 13.52
N LEU A 198 8.20 -13.37 12.77
CA LEU A 198 7.05 -13.91 12.02
C LEU A 198 7.48 -14.96 10.99
N ARG A 199 8.64 -14.78 10.35
CA ARG A 199 9.23 -15.79 9.45
C ARG A 199 9.71 -17.06 10.15
N GLN A 200 10.00 -17.02 11.45
CA GLN A 200 10.27 -18.24 12.22
C GLN A 200 8.99 -19.03 12.47
N PHE A 201 7.84 -18.34 12.58
CA PHE A 201 6.54 -18.99 12.77
C PHE A 201 5.97 -19.55 11.47
N ASP A 202 6.09 -18.79 10.38
CA ASP A 202 5.78 -19.25 9.03
C ASP A 202 6.65 -18.52 7.99
N PRO A 203 7.67 -19.18 7.41
CA PRO A 203 8.53 -18.57 6.40
C PRO A 203 7.84 -18.40 5.05
N GLU A 204 6.82 -19.21 4.74
CA GLU A 204 6.11 -19.16 3.46
C GLU A 204 5.07 -18.05 3.44
N ASP A 205 4.57 -17.64 4.61
CA ASP A 205 3.49 -16.68 4.70
C ASP A 205 3.50 -15.79 5.97
N PRO A 206 4.57 -15.02 6.23
CA PRO A 206 4.75 -14.28 7.49
C PRO A 206 3.73 -13.16 7.70
N ALA A 207 3.17 -12.58 6.63
CA ALA A 207 2.20 -11.50 6.74
C ALA A 207 0.81 -11.95 7.27
N LYS A 208 0.58 -13.26 7.45
CA LYS A 208 -0.73 -13.81 7.88
C LYS A 208 -1.10 -13.40 9.29
N TYR A 209 -0.07 -13.13 10.09
CA TYR A 209 -0.20 -12.76 11.48
C TYR A 209 -0.70 -11.32 11.67
N ASP A 210 -0.82 -10.50 10.62
CA ASP A 210 -1.33 -9.13 10.76
C ASP A 210 -2.71 -9.09 11.43
N PHE A 211 -3.65 -9.93 11.00
CA PHE A 211 -4.99 -9.96 11.60
C PHE A 211 -4.96 -10.33 13.08
N ALA A 212 -4.09 -11.28 13.48
CA ALA A 212 -3.96 -11.69 14.87
C ALA A 212 -3.34 -10.57 15.72
N LEU A 213 -2.23 -9.98 15.26
CA LEU A 213 -1.55 -8.91 15.98
C LEU A 213 -2.40 -7.64 16.08
N PHE A 214 -3.07 -7.26 15.00
CA PHE A 214 -3.97 -6.12 14.99
C PHE A 214 -5.22 -6.37 15.86
N GLY A 215 -5.80 -7.57 15.75
CA GLY A 215 -7.00 -7.96 16.49
C GLY A 215 -6.79 -7.94 18.01
N LEU A 216 -5.67 -8.49 18.49
CA LEU A 216 -5.30 -8.46 19.91
C LEU A 216 -5.20 -7.02 20.46
N GLY A 217 -4.66 -6.08 19.68
CA GLY A 217 -4.50 -4.70 20.13
C GLY A 217 -5.81 -3.90 20.17
N ILE A 218 -6.70 -4.11 19.18
CA ILE A 218 -7.96 -3.37 19.08
C ILE A 218 -9.06 -3.98 19.96
N PHE A 219 -9.25 -5.30 19.88
CA PHE A 219 -10.41 -5.96 20.49
C PHE A 219 -10.12 -6.41 21.92
N GLU A 220 -8.91 -6.91 22.20
CA GLU A 220 -8.55 -7.42 23.53
C GLU A 220 -7.82 -6.39 24.40
N GLY A 221 -7.51 -5.20 23.85
CA GLY A 221 -6.78 -4.16 24.58
C GLY A 221 -5.34 -4.55 24.97
N PHE A 222 -4.81 -5.62 24.38
CA PHE A 222 -3.50 -6.18 24.70
C PHE A 222 -2.37 -5.20 24.31
N GLY A 223 -1.37 -5.03 25.19
CA GLY A 223 -0.22 -4.16 24.94
C GLY A 223 -0.49 -2.66 24.99
N ARG A 224 -1.60 -2.22 25.60
CA ARG A 224 -1.82 -0.81 25.97
C ARG A 224 -1.12 -0.43 27.26
#